data_AF-A0AAN1LRQ3-F1
#
_entry.id   AF-A0AAN1LRQ3-F1
#
_cell.length_a   1.000
_cell.length_b   1.000
_cell.length_c   1.000
_cell.angle_alpha   90.00
_cell.angle_beta   90.00
_cell.angle_gamma   90.00
#
_symmetry.space_group_name_H-M   'P 1'
#
loop_
_entity.id
_entity.type
_entity.pdbx_description
1 polymer ?
#
loop_
_entity_poly.entity_id
_entity_poly.type
_entity_poly.pdbx_seq_one_letter_code
_entity_poly.pdbx_strand_id
1 'polypeptide(L)'
;MTAFTLIARLAGPLQSWGVASRFDRRDTLVHPTKSGFVGLLAAALGHDRSEDLDHRLLELRFAVRADNPGKSVQDFHLVGGGRYPVRPRDLITDHRRSSQAARGLEAGTGPFFGSTAEHYLSGWYGAPKNIAPDPDSGVLIAKNLSRNPMITSRSYLADAAFVAAVEYSDRDYLEELSAALEQPQSLLWLGRKSCPPAGEISGGVHPGAVEEVLAATALLPNKTTDRPWCWLEVPPGTPGAVRVNDQPVSFDLAHTTYAPRWEQRTRIAPGQSIGWDQLL
;
A
#
# COMPACT_ATOMS: atom_id res chain seq x y z
N MET A 1 2.01 -22.81 -26.71
CA MET A 1 2.82 -22.57 -25.51
C MET A 1 1.94 -22.90 -24.33
N THR A 2 2.42 -23.74 -23.40
CA THR A 2 1.66 -24.08 -22.20
C THR A 2 1.72 -22.88 -21.26
N ALA A 3 0.55 -22.37 -20.85
CA ALA A 3 0.47 -21.28 -19.87
C ALA A 3 0.50 -21.87 -18.45
N PHE A 4 1.08 -21.13 -17.51
CA PHE A 4 1.07 -21.45 -16.08
C PHE A 4 0.50 -20.26 -15.31
N THR A 5 -0.12 -20.54 -14.17
CA THR A 5 -0.75 -19.53 -13.32
C THR A 5 -0.30 -19.69 -11.88
N LEU A 6 0.24 -18.63 -11.30
CA LEU A 6 0.44 -18.50 -9.86
C LEU A 6 -0.84 -17.94 -9.24
N ILE A 7 -1.35 -18.58 -8.18
CA ILE A 7 -2.46 -18.07 -7.39
C ILE A 7 -1.97 -17.56 -6.03
N ALA A 8 -2.61 -16.52 -5.52
CA ALA A 8 -2.30 -15.94 -4.22
C ALA A 8 -3.59 -15.55 -3.47
N ARG A 9 -3.68 -15.96 -2.21
CA ARG A 9 -4.71 -15.57 -1.25
C ARG A 9 -4.37 -14.19 -0.67
N LEU A 10 -5.20 -13.20 -0.97
CA LEU A 10 -5.12 -11.87 -0.40
C LEU A 10 -6.21 -11.70 0.65
N ALA A 11 -5.89 -12.07 1.90
CA ALA A 11 -6.78 -11.98 3.05
C ALA A 11 -6.10 -11.21 4.18
N GLY A 12 -6.88 -10.39 4.89
CA GLY A 12 -6.41 -9.58 6.02
C GLY A 12 -7.56 -8.76 6.59
N PRO A 13 -7.41 -8.20 7.80
CA PRO A 13 -8.49 -7.45 8.46
C PRO A 13 -8.91 -6.20 7.67
N LEU A 14 -7.94 -5.55 7.01
CA LEU A 14 -8.15 -4.38 6.16
C LEU A 14 -7.29 -4.51 4.89
N GLN A 15 -7.80 -4.02 3.77
CA GLN A 15 -7.07 -3.90 2.50
C GLN A 15 -7.34 -2.54 1.84
N SER A 16 -6.47 -2.07 0.94
CA SER A 16 -6.72 -0.83 0.18
C SER A 16 -5.99 -0.78 -1.15
N TRP A 17 -6.74 -0.79 -2.25
CA TRP A 17 -6.23 -0.93 -3.62
C TRP A 17 -6.57 0.32 -4.45
N GLY A 18 -5.71 1.34 -4.41
CA GLY A 18 -5.97 2.64 -5.05
C GLY A 18 -5.49 2.72 -6.50
N VAL A 19 -6.26 3.41 -7.35
CA VAL A 19 -5.90 3.72 -8.76
C VAL A 19 -5.76 5.22 -9.03
N ALA A 20 -6.44 6.05 -8.24
CA ALA A 20 -6.33 7.50 -8.30
C ALA A 20 -6.49 8.04 -6.88
N SER A 21 -5.51 8.80 -6.41
CA SER A 21 -5.57 9.49 -5.13
C SER A 21 -5.43 10.98 -5.39
N ARG A 22 -6.55 11.71 -5.41
CA ARG A 22 -6.52 13.18 -5.48
C ARG A 22 -6.49 13.74 -4.06
N PHE A 23 -5.36 14.31 -3.68
CA PHE A 23 -5.17 15.13 -2.48
C PHE A 23 -5.55 14.42 -1.15
N ASP A 24 -6.60 14.90 -0.51
CA ASP A 24 -7.05 14.58 0.85
C ASP A 24 -7.96 13.36 0.93
N ARG A 25 -8.56 12.94 -0.20
CA ARG A 25 -9.37 11.72 -0.30
C ARG A 25 -8.61 10.62 -1.02
N ARG A 26 -8.46 9.48 -0.34
CA ARG A 26 -7.79 8.29 -0.87
C ARG A 26 -8.76 7.13 -0.98
N ASP A 27 -9.27 6.91 -2.18
CA ASP A 27 -10.20 5.83 -2.47
C ASP A 27 -9.51 4.48 -2.62
N THR A 28 -10.32 3.42 -2.65
CA THR A 28 -9.94 2.04 -2.92
C THR A 28 -10.92 1.47 -3.93
N LEU A 29 -10.45 0.61 -4.83
CA LEU A 29 -11.33 -0.26 -5.60
C LEU A 29 -11.93 -1.34 -4.69
N VAL A 30 -12.95 -2.02 -5.22
CA VAL A 30 -13.64 -3.15 -4.59
C VAL A 30 -12.92 -4.49 -4.81
N HIS A 31 -11.76 -4.46 -5.47
CA HIS A 31 -10.87 -5.60 -5.70
C HIS A 31 -9.41 -5.13 -5.80
N PRO A 32 -8.45 -6.05 -5.61
CA PRO A 32 -7.03 -5.81 -5.89
C PRO A 32 -6.75 -5.25 -7.29
N THR A 33 -5.79 -4.33 -7.37
CA THR A 33 -5.27 -3.78 -8.62
C THR A 33 -4.05 -4.56 -9.10
N LYS A 34 -3.81 -4.60 -10.42
CA LYS A 34 -2.61 -5.21 -10.99
C LYS A 34 -1.35 -4.55 -10.46
N SER A 35 -1.29 -3.21 -10.44
CA SER A 35 -0.17 -2.47 -9.86
C SER A 35 0.08 -2.80 -8.39
N GLY A 36 -0.98 -3.01 -7.60
CA GLY A 36 -0.87 -3.37 -6.20
C GLY A 36 -0.29 -4.76 -6.00
N PHE A 37 -0.76 -5.73 -6.78
CA PHE A 37 -0.26 -7.11 -6.71
C PHE A 37 1.14 -7.27 -7.30
N VAL A 38 1.44 -6.63 -8.43
CA VAL A 38 2.80 -6.59 -8.99
C VAL A 38 3.77 -5.88 -8.03
N GLY A 39 3.35 -4.80 -7.38
CA GLY A 39 4.16 -4.15 -6.34
C GLY A 39 4.40 -5.04 -5.11
N LEU A 40 3.45 -5.90 -4.76
CA LEU A 40 3.61 -6.91 -3.72
C LEU A 40 4.67 -7.96 -4.13
N LEU A 41 4.59 -8.47 -5.36
CA LEU A 41 5.55 -9.42 -5.92
C LEU A 41 6.97 -8.81 -6.00
N ALA A 42 7.08 -7.56 -6.46
CA ALA A 42 8.35 -6.84 -6.52
C ALA A 42 8.97 -6.68 -5.13
N ALA A 43 8.15 -6.34 -4.12
CA ALA A 43 8.62 -6.24 -2.74
C ALA A 43 9.04 -7.61 -2.18
N ALA A 44 8.34 -8.69 -2.53
CA ALA A 44 8.69 -10.06 -2.14
C ALA A 44 10.08 -10.46 -2.68
N LEU A 45 10.37 -10.10 -3.94
CA LEU A 45 11.69 -10.29 -4.56
C LEU A 45 12.78 -9.36 -4.02
N GLY A 46 12.42 -8.28 -3.33
CA GLY A 46 13.37 -7.31 -2.77
C GLY A 46 13.73 -6.15 -3.70
N HIS A 47 12.97 -5.91 -4.77
CA HIS A 47 13.20 -4.77 -5.66
C HIS A 47 13.00 -3.43 -4.94
N ASP A 48 13.95 -2.51 -5.14
CA ASP A 48 13.79 -1.14 -4.67
C ASP A 48 12.87 -0.35 -5.60
N ARG A 49 12.22 0.71 -5.07
CA ARG A 49 11.32 1.55 -5.86
C ARG A 49 12.02 2.42 -6.90
N SER A 50 13.31 2.72 -6.71
CA SER A 50 14.10 3.48 -7.69
C SER A 50 14.62 2.62 -8.84
N GLU A 51 14.51 1.30 -8.74
CA GLU A 51 14.94 0.39 -9.80
C GLU A 51 13.87 0.31 -10.90
N ASP A 52 14.33 0.10 -12.13
CA ASP A 52 13.44 -0.27 -13.22
C ASP A 52 12.78 -1.62 -12.89
N LEU A 53 11.48 -1.70 -13.11
CA LEU A 53 10.73 -2.93 -12.90
C LEU A 53 11.23 -4.02 -13.83
N ASP A 54 11.43 -5.22 -13.28
CA ASP A 54 11.68 -6.41 -14.10
C ASP A 54 10.59 -6.53 -15.16
N HIS A 55 11.00 -6.51 -16.43
CA HIS A 55 10.11 -6.68 -17.58
C HIS A 55 9.18 -7.89 -17.45
N ARG A 56 9.64 -8.99 -16.83
CA ARG A 56 8.82 -10.19 -16.62
C ARG A 56 7.61 -9.91 -15.72
N LEU A 57 7.73 -9.03 -14.72
CA LEU A 57 6.61 -8.61 -13.88
C LEU A 57 5.56 -7.79 -14.66
N LEU A 58 6.00 -7.05 -15.67
CA LEU A 58 5.11 -6.21 -16.49
C LEU A 58 4.29 -7.04 -17.49
N GLU A 59 4.84 -8.18 -17.93
CA GLU A 59 4.23 -9.12 -18.88
C GLU A 59 3.19 -10.06 -18.23
N LEU A 60 3.16 -10.14 -16.89
CA LEU A 60 2.19 -10.97 -16.18
C LEU A 60 0.76 -10.58 -16.55
N ARG A 61 -0.05 -11.55 -16.97
CA ARG A 61 -1.47 -11.34 -17.20
C ARG A 61 -2.23 -11.53 -15.88
N PHE A 62 -2.97 -10.51 -15.45
CA PHE A 62 -3.56 -10.46 -14.11
C PHE A 62 -5.04 -10.85 -14.09
N ALA A 63 -5.45 -11.54 -13.03
CA ALA A 63 -6.84 -11.72 -12.68
C ALA A 63 -7.05 -11.72 -11.17
N VAL A 64 -8.28 -11.47 -10.75
CA VAL A 64 -8.66 -11.56 -9.34
C VAL A 64 -10.10 -12.02 -9.16
N ARG A 65 -10.29 -12.92 -8.21
CA ARG A 65 -11.59 -13.43 -7.78
C ARG A 65 -11.92 -12.93 -6.37
N ALA A 66 -13.12 -12.40 -6.17
CA ALA A 66 -13.59 -11.90 -4.89
C ALA A 66 -14.51 -12.91 -4.20
N ASP A 67 -13.93 -13.80 -3.39
CA ASP A 67 -14.67 -14.80 -2.61
C ASP A 67 -15.43 -14.12 -1.46
N ASN A 68 -14.77 -13.18 -0.80
CA ASN A 68 -15.40 -12.23 0.10
C ASN A 68 -15.03 -10.80 -0.33
N PRO A 69 -15.96 -10.02 -0.92
CA PRO A 69 -15.66 -8.65 -1.35
C PRO A 69 -15.42 -7.69 -0.16
N GLY A 70 -15.76 -8.11 1.06
CA GLY A 70 -15.65 -7.29 2.27
C GLY A 70 -16.63 -6.12 2.30
N LYS A 71 -16.41 -5.22 3.26
CA LYS A 71 -17.21 -3.99 3.45
C LYS A 71 -16.32 -2.77 3.29
N SER A 72 -16.82 -1.76 2.57
CA SER A 72 -16.12 -0.48 2.48
C SER A 72 -16.18 0.24 3.83
N VAL A 73 -15.02 0.66 4.33
CA VAL A 73 -14.86 1.43 5.57
C VAL A 73 -14.06 2.69 5.26
N GLN A 74 -14.47 3.81 5.85
CA GLN A 74 -13.78 5.08 5.73
C GLN A 74 -13.07 5.41 7.05
N ASP A 75 -11.77 5.63 6.96
CA ASP A 75 -10.93 6.06 8.08
C ASP A 75 -10.71 7.56 8.02
N PHE A 76 -10.97 8.24 9.14
CA PHE A 76 -10.66 9.65 9.31
C PHE A 76 -9.25 9.80 9.86
N HIS A 77 -8.33 10.24 9.00
CA HIS A 77 -6.91 10.18 9.27
C HIS A 77 -6.29 11.58 9.34
N LEU A 78 -5.95 12.00 10.56
CA LEU A 78 -5.25 13.25 10.85
C LEU A 78 -3.74 13.03 10.82
N VAL A 79 -3.03 13.84 10.04
CA VAL A 79 -1.57 13.89 10.06
C VAL A 79 -1.12 15.22 10.64
N GLY A 80 -0.46 15.14 11.80
CA GLY A 80 -0.09 16.31 12.60
C GLY A 80 -1.27 16.89 13.38
N GLY A 81 -0.98 17.85 14.27
CA GLY A 81 -1.95 18.45 15.19
C GLY A 81 -1.74 18.02 16.64
N GLY A 82 -2.14 18.86 17.60
CA GLY A 82 -1.90 18.62 19.03
C GLY A 82 -0.67 19.35 19.58
N ARG A 83 -0.27 19.00 20.81
CA ARG A 83 0.91 19.58 21.48
C ARG A 83 2.08 18.59 21.44
N TYR A 84 3.25 19.03 20.99
CA TYR A 84 4.45 18.20 20.91
C TYR A 84 5.61 18.83 21.68
N PRO A 85 6.48 18.05 22.34
CA PRO A 85 7.65 18.59 23.01
C PRO A 85 8.57 19.26 21.98
N VAL A 86 9.15 20.40 22.36
CA VAL A 86 10.17 21.08 21.55
C VAL A 86 11.37 20.15 21.35
N ARG A 87 11.79 19.92 20.10
CA ARG A 87 12.94 19.06 19.79
C ARG A 87 14.23 19.90 19.76
N PRO A 88 15.41 19.31 20.00
CA PRO A 88 16.69 20.03 19.95
C PRO A 88 16.92 20.80 18.64
N ARG A 89 16.55 20.21 17.49
CA ARG A 89 16.63 20.88 16.18
C ARG A 89 15.80 22.16 16.10
N ASP A 90 14.69 22.25 16.85
CA ASP A 90 13.78 23.39 16.84
C ASP A 90 14.33 24.56 17.68
N LEU A 91 15.24 24.27 18.62
CA LEU A 91 16.01 25.26 19.39
C LEU A 91 17.15 25.85 18.56
N ILE A 92 17.81 25.02 17.75
CA ILE A 92 18.93 25.45 16.89
C ILE A 92 18.48 26.51 15.88
N THR A 93 17.24 26.40 15.39
CA THR A 93 16.70 27.31 14.37
C THR A 93 16.09 28.60 14.93
N ASP A 94 15.97 28.75 16.25
CA ASP A 94 15.31 29.89 16.89
C ASP A 94 16.01 30.24 18.22
N HIS A 95 16.87 31.25 18.16
CA HIS A 95 17.68 31.71 19.30
C HIS A 95 16.83 32.20 20.48
N ARG A 96 15.60 32.69 20.24
CA ARG A 96 14.68 33.08 21.33
C ARG A 96 14.14 31.86 22.06
N ARG A 97 13.76 30.81 21.33
CA ARG A 97 13.34 29.53 21.93
C ARG A 97 14.49 28.84 22.65
N SER A 98 15.69 28.87 22.09
CA SER A 98 16.91 28.42 22.78
C SER A 98 17.11 29.17 24.09
N SER A 99 16.97 30.50 24.09
CA SER A 99 17.13 31.34 25.29
C SER A 99 16.05 31.08 26.34
N GLN A 100 14.80 30.83 25.95
CA GLN A 100 13.71 30.46 26.87
C GLN A 100 13.90 29.05 27.44
N ALA A 101 14.24 28.07 26.60
CA ALA A 101 14.53 26.70 27.01
C ALA A 101 15.73 26.63 27.97
N ALA A 102 16.79 27.41 27.72
CA ALA A 102 18.00 27.46 28.54
C ALA A 102 17.70 27.84 30.00
N ARG A 103 16.78 28.78 30.25
CA ARG A 103 16.38 29.20 31.60
C ARG A 103 15.80 28.06 32.44
N GLY A 104 15.11 27.10 31.82
CA GLY A 104 14.60 25.90 32.50
C GLY A 104 15.62 24.77 32.65
N LEU A 105 16.64 24.74 31.79
CA LEU A 105 17.72 23.74 31.79
C LEU A 105 18.81 24.04 32.83
N GLU A 106 19.16 25.31 33.04
CA GLU A 106 20.24 25.71 33.98
C GLU A 106 19.90 25.41 35.46
N ALA A 107 18.60 25.33 35.81
CA ALA A 107 18.14 25.08 37.17
C ALA A 107 17.63 23.64 37.42
N GLY A 108 17.55 22.80 36.38
CA GLY A 108 17.00 21.45 36.49
C GLY A 108 17.97 20.45 37.14
N THR A 109 17.48 19.55 37.98
CA THR A 109 18.22 18.37 38.46
C THR A 109 17.31 17.14 38.45
N GLY A 110 17.87 15.92 38.34
CA GLY A 110 17.12 14.66 38.37
C GLY A 110 16.95 13.96 37.00
N PRO A 111 16.13 12.90 36.92
CA PRO A 111 16.04 11.99 35.74
C PRO A 111 15.45 12.65 34.47
N PHE A 112 14.93 13.86 34.60
CA PHE A 112 14.37 14.68 33.52
C PHE A 112 15.29 15.85 33.13
N PHE A 113 16.51 15.94 33.68
CA PHE A 113 17.53 16.91 33.26
C PHE A 113 17.83 16.76 31.77
N GLY A 114 17.70 17.83 31.00
CA GLY A 114 17.78 17.79 29.53
C GLY A 114 16.43 17.65 28.80
N SER A 115 15.32 17.42 29.52
CA SER A 115 13.98 17.37 28.94
C SER A 115 13.20 18.64 29.28
N THR A 116 12.86 19.45 28.26
CA THR A 116 12.05 20.67 28.44
C THR A 116 10.57 20.30 28.53
N ALA A 117 10.17 19.73 29.68
CA ALA A 117 8.81 19.29 29.94
C ALA A 117 7.76 20.43 29.91
N GLU A 118 8.18 21.70 29.95
CA GLU A 118 7.27 22.86 29.94
C GLU A 118 7.11 23.51 28.56
N HIS A 119 7.92 23.11 27.57
CA HIS A 119 7.94 23.73 26.25
C HIS A 119 7.31 22.81 25.22
N TYR A 120 6.01 23.00 24.99
CA TYR A 120 5.25 22.31 23.95
C TYR A 120 4.89 23.26 22.81
N LEU A 121 5.02 22.77 21.58
CA LEU A 121 4.53 23.45 20.38
C LEU A 121 3.07 23.06 20.14
N SER A 122 2.21 24.04 19.92
CA SER A 122 0.87 23.82 19.38
C SER A 122 0.92 23.63 17.87
N GLY A 123 0.40 22.51 17.36
CA GLY A 123 0.40 22.17 15.94
C GLY A 123 1.61 21.33 15.52
N TRP A 124 1.62 20.86 14.27
CA TRP A 124 2.73 20.05 13.74
C TRP A 124 3.85 20.93 13.18
N TYR A 125 5.10 20.43 13.20
CA TYR A 125 6.29 21.09 12.65
C TYR A 125 6.28 21.07 11.12
N GLY A 126 6.00 22.22 10.51
CA GLY A 126 6.26 22.42 9.09
C GLY A 126 7.74 22.71 8.84
N ALA A 127 8.27 22.32 7.68
CA ALA A 127 9.58 22.81 7.23
C ALA A 127 9.62 24.34 7.31
N PRO A 128 10.74 24.96 7.77
CA PRO A 128 10.89 26.40 7.90
C PRO A 128 10.40 27.12 6.65
N LYS A 129 9.39 27.98 6.82
CA LYS A 129 8.87 28.87 5.78
C LYS A 129 8.94 30.30 6.27
N ASN A 130 9.03 31.23 5.33
CA ASN A 130 9.13 32.66 5.60
C ASN A 130 10.34 32.96 6.51
N ILE A 131 11.52 32.58 6.03
CA ILE A 131 12.79 32.91 6.69
C ILE A 131 13.05 34.40 6.47
N ALA A 132 13.22 35.15 7.56
CA ALA A 132 13.58 36.56 7.48
C ALA A 132 14.49 36.91 8.67
N PRO A 133 15.31 37.96 8.55
CA PRO A 133 16.09 38.44 9.68
C PRO A 133 15.16 38.90 10.80
N ASP A 134 15.47 38.45 12.01
CA ASP A 134 14.84 38.92 13.22
C ASP A 134 15.14 40.42 13.43
N PRO A 135 14.14 41.26 13.72
CA PRO A 135 14.36 42.71 13.86
C PRO A 135 15.34 43.10 14.97
N ASP A 136 15.45 42.30 16.02
CA ASP A 136 16.24 42.63 17.21
C ASP A 136 17.67 42.07 17.11
N SER A 137 17.81 40.83 16.65
CA SER A 137 19.10 40.11 16.61
C SER A 137 19.75 40.03 15.23
N GLY A 138 19.01 40.32 14.15
CA GLY A 138 19.46 40.14 12.76
C GLY A 138 19.60 38.69 12.32
N VAL A 139 19.42 37.71 13.22
CA VAL A 139 19.51 36.28 12.92
C VAL A 139 18.34 35.87 12.05
N LEU A 140 18.59 35.07 11.01
CA LEU A 140 17.52 34.52 10.18
C LEU A 140 16.67 33.55 10.99
N ILE A 141 15.40 33.88 11.17
CA ILE A 141 14.43 33.04 11.88
C ILE A 141 13.28 32.64 10.96
N ALA A 142 12.73 31.45 11.20
CA ALA A 142 11.50 31.02 10.54
C ALA A 142 10.30 31.72 11.17
N LYS A 143 9.58 32.54 10.41
CA LYS A 143 8.39 33.25 10.94
C LYS A 143 7.17 32.36 11.13
N ASN A 144 7.13 31.20 10.50
CA ASN A 144 6.03 30.26 10.67
C ASN A 144 6.53 28.82 10.74
N LEU A 145 6.38 28.22 11.94
CA LEU A 145 6.76 26.83 12.23
C LEU A 145 5.55 25.92 12.43
N SER A 146 4.34 26.48 12.47
CA SER A 146 3.10 25.75 12.70
C SER A 146 2.27 25.63 11.43
N ARG A 147 1.69 24.46 11.16
CA ARG A 147 0.62 24.31 10.17
C ARG A 147 -0.63 23.70 10.81
N ASN A 148 -1.78 23.98 10.20
CA ASN A 148 -3.02 23.27 10.50
C ASN A 148 -2.83 21.77 10.24
N PRO A 149 -3.46 20.90 11.04
CA PRO A 149 -3.41 19.46 10.82
C PRO A 149 -3.92 19.15 9.41
N MET A 150 -3.23 18.24 8.71
CA MET A 150 -3.71 17.77 7.43
C MET A 150 -4.73 16.68 7.69
N ILE A 151 -5.96 16.95 7.28
CA ILE A 151 -7.06 15.99 7.35
C ILE A 151 -7.08 15.19 6.07
N THR A 152 -7.04 13.87 6.17
CA THR A 152 -7.24 12.98 5.04
C THR A 152 -8.33 11.97 5.37
N SER A 153 -9.12 11.61 4.36
CA SER A 153 -10.09 10.53 4.47
C SER A 153 -9.67 9.38 3.58
N ARG A 154 -9.57 8.19 4.16
CA ARG A 154 -8.94 7.04 3.53
C ARG A 154 -9.90 5.86 3.53
N SER A 155 -10.24 5.38 2.35
CA SER A 155 -11.14 4.23 2.17
C SER A 155 -10.35 2.91 2.23
N TYR A 156 -10.95 1.89 2.84
CA TYR A 156 -10.44 0.53 3.01
C TYR A 156 -11.55 -0.49 2.75
N LEU A 157 -11.16 -1.74 2.48
CA LEU A 157 -12.04 -2.90 2.50
C LEU A 157 -11.78 -3.69 3.78
N ALA A 158 -12.80 -3.84 4.62
CA ALA A 158 -12.75 -4.62 5.85
C ALA A 158 -13.26 -6.04 5.60
N ASP A 159 -12.58 -7.02 6.20
CA ASP A 159 -12.93 -8.45 6.10
C ASP A 159 -13.07 -8.94 4.64
N ALA A 160 -12.20 -8.42 3.77
CA ALA A 160 -12.15 -8.84 2.37
C ALA A 160 -11.16 -9.99 2.19
N ALA A 161 -11.50 -10.93 1.31
CA ALA A 161 -10.66 -12.05 0.94
C ALA A 161 -10.77 -12.30 -0.57
N PHE A 162 -9.63 -12.22 -1.25
CA PHE A 162 -9.51 -12.38 -2.69
C PHE A 162 -8.54 -13.50 -3.04
N VAL A 163 -8.71 -14.05 -4.24
CA VAL A 163 -7.74 -14.91 -4.89
C VAL A 163 -7.21 -14.15 -6.10
N ALA A 164 -6.01 -13.60 -5.98
CA ALA A 164 -5.29 -13.00 -7.08
C ALA A 164 -4.59 -14.11 -7.89
N ALA A 165 -4.44 -13.89 -9.19
CA ALA A 165 -3.74 -14.81 -10.05
C ALA A 165 -2.95 -14.06 -11.13
N VAL A 166 -1.78 -14.58 -11.47
CA VAL A 166 -0.95 -14.10 -12.57
C VAL A 166 -0.57 -15.25 -13.47
N GLU A 167 -0.75 -15.05 -14.77
CA GLU A 167 -0.41 -16.02 -15.81
C GLU A 167 0.87 -15.58 -16.53
N TYR A 168 1.76 -16.55 -16.74
CA TYR A 168 3.01 -16.40 -17.49
C TYR A 168 3.44 -17.72 -18.14
N SER A 169 4.35 -17.65 -19.10
CA SER A 169 4.85 -18.83 -19.82
C SER A 169 5.99 -19.55 -19.09
N ASP A 170 6.78 -18.82 -18.30
CA ASP A 170 7.89 -19.37 -17.53
C ASP A 170 7.41 -19.85 -16.15
N ARG A 171 7.35 -21.18 -16.00
CA ARG A 171 6.95 -21.82 -14.73
C ARG A 171 7.97 -21.55 -13.63
N ASP A 172 9.26 -21.63 -13.90
CA ASP A 172 10.30 -21.54 -12.88
C ASP A 172 10.29 -20.14 -12.26
N TYR A 173 10.04 -19.12 -13.08
CA TYR A 173 9.82 -17.76 -12.60
C TYR A 173 8.57 -17.62 -11.72
N LEU A 174 7.45 -18.26 -12.08
CA LEU A 174 6.27 -18.25 -11.21
C LEU A 174 6.51 -18.99 -9.88
N GLU A 175 7.31 -20.06 -9.88
CA GLU A 175 7.69 -20.79 -8.67
C GLU A 175 8.64 -19.94 -7.80
N GLU A 176 9.54 -19.17 -8.40
CA GLU A 176 10.36 -18.16 -7.71
C GLU A 176 9.47 -17.11 -7.01
N LEU A 177 8.49 -16.55 -7.74
CA LEU A 177 7.52 -15.61 -7.19
C LEU A 177 6.69 -16.22 -6.06
N SER A 178 6.26 -17.48 -6.22
CA SER A 178 5.53 -18.25 -5.21
C SER A 178 6.35 -18.38 -3.92
N ALA A 179 7.62 -18.78 -4.03
CA ALA A 179 8.52 -18.91 -2.89
C ALA A 179 8.80 -17.55 -2.22
N ALA A 180 8.99 -16.49 -3.01
CA ALA A 180 9.23 -15.15 -2.50
C ALA A 180 8.05 -14.60 -1.70
N LEU A 181 6.81 -14.93 -2.07
CA LEU A 181 5.63 -14.53 -1.29
C LEU A 181 5.62 -15.08 0.14
N GLU A 182 6.20 -16.27 0.35
CA GLU A 182 6.31 -16.92 1.67
C GLU A 182 7.61 -16.62 2.40
N GLN A 183 8.68 -16.31 1.66
CA GLN A 183 9.98 -15.91 2.19
C GLN A 183 10.41 -14.56 1.62
N PRO A 184 9.68 -13.48 1.95
CA PRO A 184 9.86 -12.21 1.28
C PRO A 184 11.10 -11.48 1.80
N GLN A 185 11.82 -10.82 0.88
CA GLN A 185 12.96 -9.97 1.24
C GLN A 185 12.55 -8.63 1.86
N SER A 186 11.30 -8.19 1.63
CA SER A 186 10.71 -7.00 2.26
C SER A 186 9.38 -7.32 2.94
N LEU A 187 8.97 -6.50 3.91
CA LEU A 187 7.65 -6.64 4.53
C LEU A 187 6.54 -6.47 3.49
N LEU A 188 5.59 -7.41 3.50
CA LEU A 188 4.44 -7.42 2.60
C LEU A 188 3.21 -6.77 3.24
N TRP A 189 2.42 -6.05 2.43
CA TRP A 189 1.18 -5.43 2.86
C TRP A 189 0.15 -5.38 1.73
N LEU A 190 -1.14 -5.48 2.09
CA LEU A 190 -2.27 -5.46 1.17
C LEU A 190 -2.64 -4.02 0.79
N GLY A 191 -1.78 -3.44 -0.05
CA GLY A 191 -1.89 -2.09 -0.60
C GLY A 191 -1.24 -1.02 0.28
N ARG A 192 -1.75 -0.78 1.51
CA ARG A 192 -1.14 0.18 2.45
C ARG A 192 -0.35 -0.54 3.53
N LYS A 193 0.75 0.07 4.02
CA LYS A 193 1.59 -0.48 5.11
C LYS A 193 0.84 -0.85 6.40
N SER A 194 -0.33 -0.25 6.63
CA SER A 194 -1.20 -0.54 7.78
C SER A 194 -2.08 -1.79 7.59
N CYS A 195 -2.00 -2.46 6.44
CA CYS A 195 -2.84 -3.58 6.05
C CYS A 195 -1.97 -4.85 5.94
N PRO A 196 -1.61 -5.51 7.05
CA PRO A 196 -0.83 -6.75 7.00
C PRO A 196 -1.67 -7.89 6.38
N PRO A 197 -1.05 -8.77 5.58
CA PRO A 197 -1.68 -10.02 5.16
C PRO A 197 -1.88 -10.97 6.35
N ALA A 198 -2.84 -11.89 6.24
CA ALA A 198 -3.18 -12.85 7.28
C ALA A 198 -3.11 -14.29 6.76
N GLY A 199 -2.20 -15.07 7.36
CA GLY A 199 -1.85 -16.42 6.92
C GLY A 199 -0.85 -16.41 5.77
N GLU A 200 -0.62 -17.58 5.19
CA GLU A 200 0.20 -17.70 3.99
C GLU A 200 -0.54 -17.13 2.76
N ILE A 201 0.23 -16.65 1.79
CA ILE A 201 -0.22 -15.84 0.67
C ILE A 201 -0.21 -16.66 -0.62
N SER A 202 0.84 -17.42 -0.90
CA SER A 202 0.97 -18.23 -2.11
C SER A 202 0.08 -19.47 -2.05
N GLY A 203 -0.72 -19.69 -3.09
CA GLY A 203 -1.42 -20.96 -3.33
C GLY A 203 -0.74 -21.81 -4.40
N GLY A 204 0.52 -21.50 -4.74
CA GLY A 204 1.34 -22.28 -5.67
C GLY A 204 1.05 -22.01 -7.16
N VAL A 205 1.83 -22.70 -8.00
CA VAL A 205 1.78 -22.59 -9.46
C VAL A 205 1.06 -23.79 -10.07
N HIS A 206 0.13 -23.50 -10.97
CA HIS A 206 -0.73 -24.50 -11.60
C HIS A 206 -0.64 -24.41 -13.13
N PRO A 207 -0.71 -25.54 -13.86
CA PRO A 207 -0.78 -25.52 -15.32
C PRO A 207 -2.15 -25.01 -15.78
N GLY A 208 -2.17 -24.20 -16.84
CA GLY A 208 -3.39 -23.67 -17.45
C GLY A 208 -3.45 -22.15 -17.47
N ALA A 209 -4.40 -21.63 -18.24
CA ALA A 209 -4.69 -20.20 -18.31
C ALA A 209 -5.36 -19.71 -17.03
N VAL A 210 -5.29 -18.41 -16.77
CA VAL A 210 -5.80 -17.84 -15.53
C VAL A 210 -7.30 -18.09 -15.30
N GLU A 211 -8.10 -18.12 -16.38
CA GLU A 211 -9.53 -18.44 -16.31
C GLU A 211 -9.79 -19.86 -15.82
N GLU A 212 -9.04 -20.82 -16.35
CA GLU A 212 -9.19 -22.24 -16.04
C GLU A 212 -8.77 -22.51 -14.60
N VAL A 213 -7.62 -21.95 -14.20
CA VAL A 213 -7.08 -22.11 -12.85
C VAL A 213 -8.01 -21.46 -11.82
N LEU A 214 -8.44 -20.21 -12.01
CA LEU A 214 -9.39 -19.57 -11.08
C LEU A 214 -10.75 -20.26 -11.03
N ALA A 215 -11.19 -20.90 -12.13
CA ALA A 215 -12.39 -21.72 -12.14
C ALA A 215 -12.19 -23.10 -11.50
N ALA A 216 -10.97 -23.60 -11.39
CA ALA A 216 -10.63 -24.87 -10.74
C ALA A 216 -10.33 -24.73 -9.24
N THR A 217 -9.89 -23.55 -8.80
CA THR A 217 -9.55 -23.25 -7.40
C THR A 217 -10.77 -23.22 -6.50
N ALA A 218 -10.73 -23.96 -5.40
CA ALA A 218 -11.75 -23.97 -4.36
C ALA A 218 -12.00 -22.55 -3.81
N LEU A 219 -13.22 -22.28 -3.36
CA LEU A 219 -13.55 -21.02 -2.71
C LEU A 219 -12.90 -20.93 -1.32
N LEU A 220 -12.48 -19.73 -0.92
CA LEU A 220 -11.96 -19.48 0.42
C LEU A 220 -13.04 -19.75 1.50
N PRO A 221 -12.65 -20.14 2.73
CA PRO A 221 -13.62 -20.54 3.77
C PRO A 221 -14.62 -19.46 4.15
N ASN A 222 -14.23 -18.18 4.08
CA ASN A 222 -15.07 -17.03 4.40
C ASN A 222 -15.85 -16.48 3.20
N LYS A 223 -16.05 -17.29 2.14
CA LYS A 223 -16.84 -16.90 0.96
C LYS A 223 -18.21 -16.36 1.35
N THR A 224 -18.71 -15.39 0.57
CA THR A 224 -20.06 -14.85 0.73
C THR A 224 -21.05 -15.38 -0.32
N THR A 225 -20.55 -16.05 -1.36
CA THR A 225 -21.35 -16.60 -2.46
C THR A 225 -20.62 -17.75 -3.16
N ASP A 226 -21.36 -18.69 -3.72
CA ASP A 226 -20.81 -19.78 -4.54
C ASP A 226 -20.45 -19.34 -5.97
N ARG A 227 -20.86 -18.14 -6.36
CA ARG A 227 -20.56 -17.58 -7.68
C ARG A 227 -19.86 -16.24 -7.57
N PRO A 228 -18.61 -16.14 -7.09
CA PRO A 228 -17.94 -14.86 -6.88
C PRO A 228 -17.78 -14.07 -8.17
N TRP A 229 -17.57 -12.76 -8.01
CA TRP A 229 -17.12 -11.93 -9.13
C TRP A 229 -15.64 -12.21 -9.41
N CYS A 230 -15.30 -12.25 -10.69
CA CYS A 230 -13.94 -12.36 -11.18
C CYS A 230 -13.67 -11.22 -12.16
N TRP A 231 -12.49 -10.60 -12.04
CA TRP A 231 -11.97 -9.60 -12.96
C TRP A 231 -10.79 -10.20 -13.69
N LEU A 232 -10.87 -10.25 -15.01
CA LEU A 232 -9.88 -10.87 -15.88
C LEU A 232 -9.26 -9.78 -16.76
N GLU A 233 -7.94 -9.73 -16.84
CA GLU A 233 -7.27 -8.91 -17.85
C GLU A 233 -7.54 -9.47 -19.26
N VAL A 234 -7.97 -8.57 -20.14
CA VAL A 234 -8.37 -8.89 -21.51
C VAL A 234 -7.74 -7.90 -22.50
N PRO A 235 -7.54 -8.31 -23.77
CA PRO A 235 -7.05 -7.40 -24.80
C PRO A 235 -7.94 -6.16 -25.01
N PRO A 236 -7.38 -5.04 -25.49
CA PRO A 236 -8.18 -3.89 -25.89
C PRO A 236 -9.12 -4.28 -27.04
N GLY A 237 -10.37 -3.81 -26.99
CA GLY A 237 -11.39 -4.10 -28.00
C GLY A 237 -12.25 -5.33 -27.70
N THR A 238 -11.97 -6.08 -26.63
CA THR A 238 -12.87 -7.14 -26.15
C THR A 238 -14.25 -6.56 -25.76
N PRO A 239 -15.36 -7.10 -26.28
CA PRO A 239 -16.70 -6.62 -25.94
C PRO A 239 -16.97 -6.67 -24.43
N GLY A 240 -17.42 -5.53 -23.87
CA GLY A 240 -17.72 -5.41 -22.44
C GLY A 240 -16.49 -5.21 -21.53
N ALA A 241 -15.29 -5.03 -22.11
CA ALA A 241 -14.11 -4.68 -21.34
C ALA A 241 -14.16 -3.23 -20.83
N VAL A 242 -13.73 -3.04 -19.60
CA VAL A 242 -13.62 -1.74 -18.92
C VAL A 242 -12.15 -1.35 -18.83
N ARG A 243 -11.85 -0.08 -19.11
CA ARG A 243 -10.50 0.47 -18.97
C ARG A 243 -10.21 0.81 -17.50
N VAL A 244 -9.05 0.36 -16.99
CA VAL A 244 -8.52 0.68 -15.67
C VAL A 244 -7.08 1.19 -15.81
N ASN A 245 -6.67 2.17 -15.00
CA ASN A 245 -5.32 2.77 -15.09
C ASN A 245 -4.40 2.24 -13.98
N ASP A 246 -4.14 0.94 -13.98
CA ASP A 246 -3.32 0.25 -12.97
C ASP A 246 -2.28 -0.71 -13.55
N GLN A 247 -1.95 -0.61 -14.85
CA GLN A 247 -0.75 -1.27 -15.38
C GLN A 247 0.48 -0.52 -14.84
N PRO A 248 1.36 -1.14 -14.03
CA PRO A 248 2.55 -0.47 -13.55
C PRO A 248 3.50 -0.16 -14.71
N VAL A 249 4.10 1.04 -14.70
CA VAL A 249 5.19 1.43 -15.60
C VAL A 249 6.43 1.76 -14.79
N SER A 250 6.28 2.56 -13.73
CA SER A 250 7.35 2.84 -12.76
C SER A 250 6.78 3.06 -11.36
N PHE A 251 7.48 2.55 -10.35
CA PHE A 251 7.18 2.78 -8.93
C PHE A 251 8.08 3.85 -8.28
N ASP A 252 8.93 4.52 -9.05
CA ASP A 252 9.78 5.60 -8.56
C ASP A 252 8.90 6.69 -7.92
N LEU A 253 9.30 7.17 -6.74
CA LEU A 253 8.58 8.21 -6.00
C LEU A 253 8.55 9.56 -6.74
N ALA A 254 9.57 9.86 -7.54
CA ALA A 254 9.64 11.07 -8.35
C ALA A 254 8.74 10.98 -9.59
N HIS A 255 8.59 9.78 -10.16
CA HIS A 255 7.95 9.56 -11.46
C HIS A 255 7.00 8.36 -11.49
N THR A 256 6.19 8.20 -10.44
CA THR A 256 5.24 7.09 -10.36
C THR A 256 4.25 7.15 -11.52
N THR A 257 4.28 6.14 -12.39
CA THR A 257 3.54 6.16 -13.66
C THR A 257 2.80 4.84 -13.87
N TYR A 258 1.56 4.96 -14.34
CA TYR A 258 0.69 3.84 -14.67
C TYR A 258 0.12 4.00 -16.07
N ALA A 259 -0.04 2.88 -16.77
CA ALA A 259 -0.67 2.80 -18.08
C ALA A 259 -2.10 2.22 -17.97
N PRO A 260 -2.95 2.45 -18.98
CA PRO A 260 -4.23 1.78 -19.06
C PRO A 260 -4.09 0.30 -19.39
N ARG A 261 -4.90 -0.54 -18.74
CA ARG A 261 -5.23 -1.90 -19.17
C ARG A 261 -6.73 -2.09 -19.26
N TRP A 262 -7.16 -3.22 -19.81
CA TRP A 262 -8.56 -3.57 -19.96
C TRP A 262 -8.87 -4.81 -19.15
N GLU A 263 -10.02 -4.79 -18.49
CA GLU A 263 -10.50 -5.93 -17.73
C GLU A 263 -11.97 -6.21 -18.02
N GLN A 264 -12.35 -7.48 -17.94
CA GLN A 264 -13.74 -7.91 -18.02
C GLN A 264 -14.16 -8.51 -16.69
N ARG A 265 -15.34 -8.11 -16.22
CA ARG A 265 -15.94 -8.64 -15.00
C ARG A 265 -16.94 -9.74 -15.33
N THR A 266 -16.77 -10.92 -14.75
CA THR A 266 -17.64 -12.09 -14.96
C THR A 266 -17.99 -12.79 -13.64
N ARG A 267 -19.06 -13.59 -13.64
CA ARG A 267 -19.43 -14.47 -12.53
C ARG A 267 -18.99 -15.89 -12.87
N ILE A 268 -18.14 -16.47 -12.04
CA ILE A 268 -17.68 -17.86 -12.20
C ILE A 268 -18.27 -18.74 -11.10
N ALA A 269 -18.38 -20.04 -11.34
CA ALA A 269 -18.76 -21.04 -10.35
C ALA A 269 -17.56 -21.98 -10.17
N PRO A 270 -16.66 -21.72 -9.20
CA PRO A 270 -15.42 -22.48 -9.10
C PRO A 270 -15.66 -23.93 -8.69
N GLY A 271 -14.93 -24.83 -9.35
CA GLY A 271 -14.73 -26.21 -8.92
C GLY A 271 -13.83 -26.31 -7.69
N GLN A 272 -13.50 -27.53 -7.29
CA GLN A 272 -12.70 -27.83 -6.09
C GLN A 272 -11.49 -28.73 -6.40
N SER A 273 -10.96 -28.68 -7.62
CA SER A 273 -9.80 -29.50 -8.00
C SER A 273 -8.48 -28.94 -7.52
N ILE A 274 -8.39 -27.63 -7.27
CA ILE A 274 -7.25 -26.99 -6.60
C ILE A 274 -7.72 -26.57 -5.20
N GLY A 275 -7.21 -27.24 -4.17
CA GLY A 275 -7.56 -27.00 -2.77
C GLY A 275 -6.72 -25.88 -2.11
N TRP A 276 -7.08 -25.55 -0.88
CA TRP A 276 -6.33 -24.63 -0.01
C TRP A 276 -5.65 -25.40 1.13
N ASP A 277 -5.41 -26.70 0.94
CA ASP A 277 -5.11 -27.66 2.02
C ASP A 277 -3.73 -27.44 2.65
N GLN A 278 -2.93 -26.52 2.11
CA GLN A 278 -1.66 -26.05 2.67
C GLN A 278 -1.83 -24.80 3.56
N LEU A 279 -2.97 -24.09 3.48
CA LEU A 279 -3.17 -22.70 3.93
C LEU A 279 -4.18 -22.52 5.10
N LEU A 280 -4.74 -23.61 5.64
CA LEU A 280 -5.79 -23.61 6.68
C LEU A 280 -5.40 -24.37 7.94
#